data_AF-A0A2E8KVX4-F1
#
_entry.id   AF-A0A2E8KVX4-F1
#
_cell.length_a   1.000
_cell.length_b   1.000
_cell.length_c   1.000
_cell.angle_alpha   90.00
_cell.angle_beta   90.00
_cell.angle_gamma   90.00
#
_symmetry.space_group_name_H-M   'P 1'
#
loop_
_entity.id
_entity.type
_entity.pdbx_description
1 polymer ?
#
loop_
_entity_poly.entity_id
_entity_poly.type
_entity_poly.pdbx_seq_one_letter_code
_entity_poly.pdbx_strand_id
1 'polypeptide(L)'
;MYCDNIHLSKRETITNGAKYDFFIYNMLSLESKFSDGKWGKGDTVISKEKDFLMLDQETRKKLDVKLRCSKKLDDAMEGIDHLEAKKVFKKCIKELESSGLLFRKKSKSSRKAKPKKPVSPT
;
A
#
# COMPACT_ATOMS: atom_id res chain seq x y z
N MET A 1 14.94 -12.22 14.95
CA MET A 1 13.48 -12.20 15.17
C MET A 1 12.85 -11.73 13.88
N TYR A 2 12.41 -12.66 13.01
CA TYR A 2 11.58 -12.30 11.86
C TYR A 2 10.28 -11.77 12.44
N CYS A 3 9.98 -10.49 12.24
CA CYS A 3 8.67 -9.98 12.59
C CYS A 3 7.63 -10.90 11.93
N ASP A 4 6.74 -11.47 12.74
CA ASP A 4 5.55 -12.25 12.40
C ASP A 4 4.55 -11.42 11.57
N ASN A 5 5.02 -10.76 10.52
CA ASN A 5 4.20 -10.22 9.47
C ASN A 5 3.75 -11.40 8.62
N ILE A 6 2.79 -12.18 9.11
CA ILE A 6 2.02 -13.20 8.38
C ILE A 6 1.51 -12.64 7.03
N HIS A 7 1.47 -11.32 6.92
CA HIS A 7 1.03 -10.55 5.77
C HIS A 7 2.13 -10.23 4.76
N LEU A 8 3.42 -10.38 5.04
CA LEU A 8 4.52 -10.10 4.11
C LEU A 8 5.08 -11.41 3.55
N SER A 9 5.07 -11.58 2.24
CA SER A 9 5.68 -12.74 1.57
C SER A 9 6.69 -12.26 0.53
N LYS A 10 7.94 -12.73 0.64
CA LYS A 10 8.95 -12.54 -0.41
C LYS A 10 8.67 -13.50 -1.56
N ARG A 11 8.64 -13.01 -2.78
CA ARG A 11 8.54 -13.83 -4.00
C ARG A 11 9.64 -13.46 -4.97
N GLU A 12 10.21 -14.49 -5.56
CA GLU A 12 11.18 -14.38 -6.63
C GLU A 12 10.47 -14.72 -7.94
N THR A 13 10.61 -13.87 -8.95
CA THR A 13 10.12 -14.16 -10.30
C THR A 13 11.22 -13.96 -11.31
N ILE A 14 11.13 -14.67 -12.43
CA ILE A 14 12.04 -14.54 -13.55
C ILE A 14 11.25 -13.88 -14.67
N THR A 15 11.61 -12.66 -15.04
CA THR A 15 10.99 -11.94 -16.17
C THR A 15 12.10 -11.57 -17.14
N ASN A 16 11.95 -11.93 -18.42
CA ASN A 16 12.97 -11.70 -19.46
C ASN A 16 14.39 -12.15 -19.07
N GLY A 17 14.53 -13.30 -18.41
CA GLY A 17 15.82 -13.87 -18.01
C GLY A 17 16.50 -13.21 -16.81
N ALA A 18 15.91 -12.16 -16.22
CA ALA A 18 16.40 -11.53 -14.99
C ALA A 18 15.56 -11.97 -13.78
N LYS A 19 16.26 -12.31 -12.68
CA LYS A 19 15.64 -12.58 -11.38
C LYS A 19 15.22 -11.27 -10.75
N TYR A 20 13.94 -11.16 -10.42
CA TYR A 20 13.34 -10.02 -9.73
C TYR A 20 12.72 -10.49 -8.43
N ASP A 21 13.29 -10.01 -7.33
CA ASP A 21 12.75 -10.24 -6.00
C ASP A 21 11.79 -9.11 -5.65
N PHE A 22 10.59 -9.46 -5.24
CA PHE A 22 9.61 -8.50 -4.77
C PHE A 22 8.88 -9.04 -3.54
N PHE A 23 8.40 -8.13 -2.72
CA PHE A 23 7.56 -8.45 -1.60
C PHE A 23 6.09 -8.31 -1.98
N ILE A 24 5.26 -9.17 -1.41
CA ILE A 24 3.81 -9.05 -1.45
C ILE A 24 3.36 -8.78 -0.02
N TYR A 25 2.71 -7.64 0.21
CA TYR A 25 2.15 -7.30 1.51
C TYR A 25 0.63 -7.38 1.47
N ASN A 26 0.05 -8.17 2.37
CA ASN A 26 -1.37 -8.44 2.45
C ASN A 26 -2.07 -7.41 3.37
N MET A 27 -2.85 -6.52 2.79
CA MET A 27 -3.54 -5.45 3.52
C MET A 27 -4.92 -5.87 4.04
N LEU A 28 -5.37 -7.10 3.83
CA LEU A 28 -6.71 -7.54 4.23
C LEU A 28 -7.04 -7.27 5.70
N SER A 29 -6.07 -7.51 6.60
CA SER A 29 -6.24 -7.25 8.04
C SER A 29 -6.43 -5.76 8.33
N LEU A 30 -5.66 -4.89 7.65
CA LEU A 30 -5.77 -3.43 7.80
C LEU A 30 -7.08 -2.91 7.20
N GLU A 31 -7.44 -3.39 6.01
CA GLU A 31 -8.69 -3.04 5.34
C GLU A 31 -9.90 -3.39 6.21
N SER A 32 -9.93 -4.61 6.75
CA SER A 32 -10.98 -5.05 7.68
C SER A 32 -11.03 -4.15 8.91
N LYS A 33 -9.88 -3.84 9.52
CA LYS A 33 -9.80 -2.96 10.70
C LYS A 33 -10.29 -1.53 10.41
N PHE A 34 -9.98 -0.98 9.23
CA PHE A 34 -10.35 0.39 8.88
C PHE A 34 -11.75 0.55 8.27
N SER A 35 -12.33 -0.55 7.80
CA SER A 35 -13.66 -0.60 7.20
C SER A 35 -14.68 -1.30 8.08
N ASP A 36 -14.34 -1.58 9.33
CA ASP A 36 -15.19 -2.30 10.29
C ASP A 36 -15.70 -3.64 9.73
N GLY A 37 -14.83 -4.35 9.01
CA GLY A 37 -15.12 -5.63 8.37
C GLY A 37 -15.97 -5.56 7.09
N LYS A 38 -16.30 -4.35 6.59
CA LYS A 38 -16.98 -4.15 5.30
C LYS A 38 -16.11 -4.63 4.12
N TRP A 39 -14.80 -4.40 4.21
CA TRP A 39 -13.77 -4.89 3.29
C TRP A 39 -12.79 -5.80 4.02
N GLY A 40 -11.92 -6.52 3.31
CA GLY A 40 -11.00 -7.48 3.93
C GLY A 40 -11.52 -8.92 4.03
N LYS A 41 -12.63 -9.27 3.34
CA LYS A 41 -13.17 -10.63 3.24
C LYS A 41 -13.43 -11.04 1.79
N GLY A 42 -13.13 -12.31 1.47
CA GLY A 42 -13.36 -12.92 0.16
C GLY A 42 -12.15 -12.84 -0.76
N ASP A 43 -12.39 -12.73 -2.07
CA ASP A 43 -11.33 -12.67 -3.08
C ASP A 43 -10.39 -11.49 -2.89
N THR A 44 -9.15 -11.72 -3.31
CA THR A 44 -8.05 -10.77 -3.14
C THR A 44 -7.34 -10.59 -4.46
N VAL A 45 -6.90 -9.36 -4.70
CA VAL A 45 -6.23 -8.97 -5.93
C VAL A 45 -4.95 -8.22 -5.58
N ILE A 46 -3.94 -8.37 -6.44
CA ILE A 46 -2.71 -7.59 -6.32
C ILE A 46 -2.99 -6.21 -6.90
N SER A 47 -2.78 -5.17 -6.09
CA SER A 47 -2.93 -3.79 -6.52
C SER A 47 -2.08 -3.51 -7.75
N LYS A 48 -2.62 -2.71 -8.67
CA LYS A 48 -1.92 -2.24 -9.87
C LYS A 48 -0.79 -1.25 -9.50
N GLU A 49 -0.82 -0.64 -8.32
CA GLU A 49 0.23 0.27 -7.84
C GLU A 49 1.52 -0.51 -7.53
N LYS A 50 2.61 -0.13 -8.22
CA LYS A 50 3.96 -0.69 -8.06
C LYS A 50 4.95 0.36 -7.53
N ASP A 51 4.44 1.45 -6.97
CA ASP A 51 5.22 2.60 -6.52
C ASP A 51 5.80 2.43 -5.11
N PHE A 52 5.82 1.21 -4.58
CA PHE A 52 6.23 0.94 -3.21
C PHE A 52 7.50 0.08 -3.18
N LEU A 53 8.40 0.45 -2.30
CA LEU A 53 9.65 -0.24 -2.01
C LEU A 53 9.71 -0.59 -0.54
N MET A 54 10.37 -1.69 -0.21
CA MET A 54 10.69 -2.05 1.17
C MET A 54 12.19 -2.32 1.26
N LEU A 55 12.81 -1.83 2.33
CA LEU A 55 14.20 -2.14 2.63
C LEU A 55 14.26 -3.52 3.27
N ASP A 56 14.88 -4.46 2.59
CA ASP A 56 15.17 -5.77 3.14
C ASP A 56 16.32 -5.66 4.14
N GLN A 57 16.08 -5.95 5.41
CA GLN A 57 17.08 -5.83 6.47
C GLN A 57 18.24 -6.83 6.27
N GLU A 58 17.97 -7.98 5.66
CA GLU A 58 18.97 -9.02 5.42
C GLU A 58 19.93 -8.64 4.30
N THR A 59 19.40 -8.21 3.15
CA THR A 59 20.21 -7.89 1.97
C THR A 59 20.59 -6.41 1.87
N ARG A 60 20.03 -5.55 2.72
CA ARG A 60 20.06 -4.08 2.65
C ARG A 60 19.63 -3.50 1.29
N LYS A 61 18.89 -4.29 0.50
CA LYS A 61 18.38 -3.88 -0.83
C LYS A 61 16.96 -3.34 -0.72
N LYS A 62 16.64 -2.36 -1.57
CA LYS A 62 15.27 -1.88 -1.76
C LYS A 62 14.60 -2.77 -2.79
N LEU A 63 13.65 -3.58 -2.35
CA LEU A 63 12.88 -4.46 -3.24
C LEU A 63 11.49 -3.87 -3.47
N ASP A 64 10.93 -4.12 -4.65
CA ASP A 64 9.58 -3.71 -5.01
C ASP A 64 8.55 -4.41 -4.12
N VAL A 65 7.52 -3.66 -3.70
CA VAL A 65 6.43 -4.16 -2.86
C VAL A 65 5.13 -4.04 -3.63
N LYS A 66 4.44 -5.17 -3.74
CA LYS A 66 3.08 -5.25 -4.26
C LYS A 66 2.11 -5.36 -3.09
N LEU A 67 1.18 -4.42 -3.01
CA LEU A 67 0.10 -4.48 -2.03
C LEU A 67 -0.98 -5.41 -2.54
N ARG A 68 -1.44 -6.35 -1.70
CA ARG A 68 -2.57 -7.22 -1.96
C ARG A 68 -3.77 -6.72 -1.16
N CYS A 69 -4.86 -6.46 -1.86
CA CYS A 69 -6.08 -5.88 -1.33
C CYS A 69 -7.28 -6.80 -1.59
N SER A 70 -8.39 -6.58 -0.91
CA SER A 70 -9.64 -7.26 -1.28
C SER A 70 -10.10 -6.83 -2.67
N LYS A 71 -10.55 -7.78 -3.49
CA LYS A 71 -11.11 -7.50 -4.82
C LYS A 71 -12.27 -6.50 -4.74
N LYS A 72 -13.13 -6.64 -3.72
CA LYS A 72 -14.21 -5.68 -3.43
C LYS A 72 -13.70 -4.25 -3.20
N LEU A 73 -12.54 -4.08 -2.57
CA LEU A 73 -11.97 -2.75 -2.34
C LEU A 73 -11.43 -2.19 -3.66
N ASP A 74 -10.76 -3.01 -4.47
CA ASP A 74 -10.26 -2.62 -5.80
C ASP A 74 -11.40 -2.21 -6.73
N ASP A 75 -12.45 -3.04 -6.83
CA ASP A 75 -13.68 -2.72 -7.55
C ASP A 75 -14.35 -1.45 -6.99
N ALA A 76 -14.40 -1.28 -5.67
CA ALA A 76 -14.96 -0.08 -5.05
C ALA A 76 -14.12 1.18 -5.34
N MET A 77 -12.80 1.07 -5.51
CA MET A 77 -11.93 2.19 -5.90
C MET A 77 -12.21 2.70 -7.31
N GLU A 78 -12.61 1.81 -8.23
CA GLU A 78 -13.02 2.15 -9.60
C GLU A 78 -14.54 2.40 -9.73
N GLY A 79 -15.32 2.00 -8.72
CA GLY A 79 -16.77 2.08 -8.69
C GLY A 79 -17.36 3.29 -7.95
N ILE A 80 -18.59 3.10 -7.46
CA ILE A 80 -19.42 4.16 -6.85
C ILE A 80 -18.83 4.62 -5.50
N ASP A 81 -18.39 3.67 -4.66
CA ASP A 81 -17.84 3.91 -3.31
C ASP A 81 -16.35 4.33 -3.29
N HIS A 82 -15.84 4.87 -4.41
CA HIS A 82 -14.43 5.21 -4.57
C HIS A 82 -13.88 6.14 -3.49
N LEU A 83 -14.70 7.04 -2.93
CA LEU A 83 -14.29 7.96 -1.86
C LEU A 83 -13.91 7.22 -0.58
N GLU A 84 -14.76 6.30 -0.15
CA GLU A 84 -14.57 5.55 1.09
C GLU A 84 -13.46 4.50 0.91
N ALA A 85 -13.45 3.80 -0.23
CA ALA A 85 -12.41 2.84 -0.58
C ALA A 85 -11.02 3.50 -0.62
N LYS A 86 -10.87 4.63 -1.32
CA LYS A 86 -9.59 5.39 -1.35
C LYS A 86 -9.18 5.87 0.03
N LYS A 87 -10.13 6.23 0.90
CA LYS A 87 -9.85 6.67 2.27
C LYS A 87 -9.28 5.53 3.11
N VAL A 88 -9.87 4.33 3.04
CA VAL A 88 -9.36 3.15 3.73
C VAL A 88 -7.99 2.74 3.19
N PHE A 89 -7.86 2.61 1.86
CA PHE A 89 -6.58 2.25 1.23
C PHE A 89 -5.45 3.22 1.60
N LYS A 90 -5.72 4.52 1.61
CA LYS A 90 -4.75 5.54 2.03
C LYS A 90 -4.39 5.46 3.51
N LYS A 91 -5.33 5.08 4.39
CA LYS A 91 -5.02 4.83 5.81
C LYS A 91 -4.08 3.65 5.96
N CYS A 92 -4.34 2.54 5.25
CA CYS A 92 -3.45 1.38 5.26
C CYS A 92 -2.03 1.75 4.82
N ILE A 93 -1.87 2.48 3.71
CA ILE A 93 -0.55 2.93 3.24
C ILE A 93 0.14 3.80 4.30
N LYS A 94 -0.58 4.75 4.90
CA LYS A 94 0.01 5.62 5.94
C LYS A 94 0.51 4.85 7.14
N GLU A 95 -0.19 3.80 7.57
CA GLU A 95 0.24 2.95 8.68
C GLU A 95 1.49 2.14 8.30
N LEU A 96 1.59 1.69 7.04
CA LEU A 96 2.78 1.04 6.50
C LEU A 96 3.98 1.98 6.33
N GLU A 97 3.74 3.24 5.95
CA GLU A 97 4.78 4.27 5.92
C GLU A 97 5.23 4.64 7.35
N SER A 98 4.29 4.75 8.29
CA SER A 98 4.57 5.12 9.69
C SER A 98 5.33 4.03 10.45
N SER A 99 5.08 2.77 10.13
CA SER A 99 5.83 1.62 10.66
C SER A 99 7.20 1.45 9.99
N GLY A 100 7.53 2.26 8.99
CA GLY A 100 8.83 2.21 8.29
C GLY A 100 9.00 0.98 7.39
N LEU A 101 7.92 0.22 7.15
CA LEU A 101 7.93 -0.97 6.30
C LEU A 101 7.89 -0.60 4.81
N LEU A 102 7.27 0.53 4.47
CA LEU A 102 6.95 0.87 3.10
C LEU A 102 7.48 2.27 2.73
N PHE A 103 8.24 2.32 1.64
CA PHE A 103 8.83 3.53 1.07
C PHE A 103 8.20 3.79 -0.28
N ARG A 104 7.54 4.94 -0.43
CA ARG A 104 7.00 5.33 -1.73
C ARG A 104 8.12 5.77 -2.67
N LYS A 105 8.24 5.14 -3.84
CA LYS A 105 9.00 5.67 -4.98
C LYS A 105 8.42 7.04 -5.27
N LYS A 106 9.22 8.10 -5.07
CA LYS A 106 8.81 9.44 -5.50
C LYS A 106 8.80 9.47 -7.02
N SER A 107 7.71 9.04 -7.64
CA SER A 107 7.36 9.49 -8.98
C SER A 107 6.96 10.96 -8.86
N LYS A 108 7.61 11.82 -9.64
CA LYS A 108 7.29 13.26 -9.68
C LYS A 108 5.84 13.42 -10.11
N SER A 109 4.92 13.71 -9.19
CA SER A 109 3.68 14.37 -9.57
C SER A 109 3.11 15.22 -8.44
N SER A 110 3.12 16.53 -8.73
CA SER A 110 2.32 17.60 -8.13
C SER A 110 2.51 17.90 -6.63
N ARG A 111 3.22 19.01 -6.42
CA ARG A 111 2.94 20.00 -5.37
C ARG A 111 1.43 20.11 -5.15
N LYS A 112 0.86 19.49 -4.11
CA LYS A 112 -0.37 20.03 -3.52
C LYS A 112 0.07 21.11 -2.57
N ALA A 113 -0.03 22.34 -3.05
CA ALA A 113 0.08 23.55 -2.27
C ALA A 113 -0.67 23.36 -0.95
N LYS A 114 0.02 23.67 0.16
CA LYS A 114 -0.63 23.90 1.45
C LYS A 114 -1.84 24.81 1.19
N PRO A 115 -3.06 24.51 1.65
CA PRO A 115 -4.05 25.56 1.78
C PRO A 115 -3.43 26.57 2.75
N LYS A 116 -3.07 27.76 2.24
CA LYS A 116 -2.76 28.90 3.08
C LYS A 116 -4.02 29.10 3.93
N LYS A 117 -3.92 28.86 5.24
CA LYS A 117 -4.89 29.38 6.20
C LYS A 117 -5.07 30.87 5.85
N PRO A 118 -6.29 31.40 5.65
CA PRO A 118 -6.49 32.83 5.76
C PRO A 118 -6.27 33.17 7.24
N VAL A 119 -5.06 33.62 7.56
CA VAL A 119 -4.75 34.24 8.83
C VAL A 119 -5.09 35.72 8.71
N SER A 120 -6.27 36.08 9.23
CA SER A 120 -6.60 37.35 9.93
C SER A 120 -6.51 38.67 9.11
N PRO A 121 -6.80 39.87 9.66
CA PRO A 121 -7.59 40.30 10.83
C PRO A 121 -8.58 41.46 10.47
N THR A 122 -9.23 42.02 11.50
CA THR A 122 -9.94 43.32 11.61
C THR A 122 -11.39 43.39 11.17
#